data_AF-A0A2U1L200-F1
#
_entry.id   AF-A0A2U1L200-F1
#
_cell.length_a   1.000
_cell.length_b   1.000
_cell.length_c   1.000
_cell.angle_alpha   90.00
_cell.angle_beta   90.00
_cell.angle_gamma   90.00
#
_symmetry.space_group_name_H-M   'P 1'
#
loop_
_entity.id
_entity.type
_entity.pdbx_description
1 polymer ?
#
loop_
_entity_poly.entity_id
_entity_poly.type
_entity_poly.pdbx_seq_one_letter_code
_entity_poly.pdbx_strand_id
1 'polypeptide(L)'
;MTLRIAKRTQVKWNKIIPIKINVHSWRFSRDRLPTRPNIDARGIKIDALRCPPCDECTEYATHLFVVTRMIQSEKWRAIQIN
;
A
#
# COMPACT_ATOMS: atom_id res chain seq x y z
N MET A 1 2.91 11.13 -18.33
CA MET A 1 2.66 12.12 -17.27
C MET A 1 1.22 11.96 -16.80
N THR A 2 0.93 10.93 -16.00
CA THR A 2 -0.40 10.65 -15.48
C THR A 2 -0.61 11.44 -14.20
N LEU A 3 -1.60 12.33 -14.21
CA LEU A 3 -2.05 13.05 -13.02
C LEU A 3 -2.49 12.02 -11.97
N ARG A 4 -1.74 11.92 -10.86
CA ARG A 4 -2.20 11.22 -9.64
C ARG A 4 -3.40 12.00 -9.08
N ILE A 5 -4.60 11.71 -9.56
CA ILE A 5 -5.83 12.14 -8.89
C ILE A 5 -5.87 11.37 -7.58
N ALA A 6 -5.42 12.01 -6.49
CA ALA A 6 -5.55 11.46 -5.15
C ALA A 6 -7.04 11.37 -4.81
N LYS A 7 -7.64 10.20 -5.03
CA LYS A 7 -8.98 9.88 -4.51
C LYS A 7 -8.95 10.13 -3.01
N ARG A 8 -9.71 11.11 -2.54
CA ARG A 8 -9.80 11.46 -1.12
C ARG A 8 -10.68 10.41 -0.43
N THR A 9 -10.13 9.23 -0.19
CA THR A 9 -10.81 8.15 0.54
C THR A 9 -10.75 8.45 2.03
N GLN A 10 -11.92 8.66 2.64
CA GLN A 10 -12.03 8.78 4.09
C GLN A 10 -11.90 7.39 4.71
N VAL A 11 -10.80 7.15 5.42
CA VAL A 11 -10.62 5.91 6.19
C VAL A 11 -11.39 6.05 7.50
N LYS A 12 -12.36 5.15 7.71
CA LYS A 12 -13.10 5.07 8.97
C LYS A 12 -12.19 4.45 10.04
N TRP A 13 -12.05 5.13 11.17
CA TRP A 13 -11.34 4.59 12.33
C TRP A 13 -12.25 3.57 13.02
N ASN A 14 -11.80 2.31 13.08
CA ASN A 14 -12.52 1.26 13.77
C ASN A 14 -11.97 1.12 15.20
N LYS A 15 -12.82 1.34 16.20
CA LYS A 15 -12.44 1.31 17.63
C LYS A 15 -12.16 -0.10 18.17
N ILE A 16 -12.58 -1.13 17.45
CA ILE A 16 -12.45 -2.54 17.84
C ILE A 16 -11.05 -3.07 17.48
N ILE A 17 -10.46 -2.58 16.39
CA ILE A 17 -9.15 -3.05 15.95
C ILE A 17 -8.01 -2.26 16.60
N PRO A 18 -6.82 -2.87 16.75
CA PRO A 18 -5.65 -2.16 17.26
C PRO A 18 -5.35 -0.91 16.44
N ILE A 19 -4.94 0.18 17.10
CA ILE A 19 -4.63 1.46 16.47
C ILE A 19 -3.62 1.34 15.31
N LYS A 20 -2.67 0.40 15.42
CA LYS A 20 -1.67 0.12 14.37
C LYS A 20 -2.33 -0.28 13.05
N ILE A 21 -3.42 -1.05 13.09
CA ILE A 21 -4.15 -1.47 11.89
C ILE A 21 -4.86 -0.27 11.27
N ASN A 22 -5.53 0.57 12.06
CA ASN A 22 -6.15 1.80 11.54
C ASN A 22 -5.11 2.73 10.88
N VAL A 23 -3.95 2.94 11.52
CA VAL A 23 -2.86 3.75 10.96
C VAL A 23 -2.34 3.13 9.67
N HIS A 24 -2.19 1.81 9.62
CA HIS A 24 -1.75 1.10 8.41
C HIS A 24 -2.75 1.29 7.27
N SER A 25 -4.05 1.11 7.51
CA SER A 25 -5.11 1.33 6.52
C SER A 25 -5.14 2.78 6.02
N TRP A 26 -4.97 3.75 6.93
CA TRP A 26 -4.85 5.16 6.56
C TRP A 26 -3.62 5.45 5.70
N ARG A 27 -2.48 4.83 5.98
CA ARG A 27 -1.28 4.97 5.13
C ARG A 27 -1.49 4.32 3.77
N PHE A 28 -2.12 3.15 3.74
CA PHE A 28 -2.43 2.43 2.50
C PHE A 28 -3.35 3.26 1.59
N SER A 29 -4.46 3.78 2.12
CA SER A 29 -5.45 4.52 1.32
C SER A 29 -4.91 5.81 0.69
N ARG A 30 -3.86 6.38 1.32
CA ARG A 30 -3.22 7.62 0.89
C ARG A 30 -1.94 7.40 0.09
N ASP A 31 -1.62 6.15 -0.26
CA ASP A 31 -0.38 5.78 -0.92
C ASP A 31 0.86 6.32 -0.16
N ARG A 32 0.87 6.08 1.15
CA ARG A 32 1.93 6.53 2.08
C ARG A 32 2.70 5.38 2.73
N LEU A 33 2.51 4.16 2.23
CA LEU A 33 3.33 3.03 2.64
C LEU A 33 4.76 3.19 2.07
N PRO A 34 5.77 2.62 2.75
CA PRO A 34 7.17 2.70 2.34
C PRO A 34 7.44 1.74 1.18
N THR A 35 6.68 1.87 0.11
CA THR A 35 6.89 1.14 -1.14
C THR A 35 8.04 1.77 -1.92
N ARG A 36 8.73 0.99 -2.76
CA ARG A 36 9.84 1.50 -3.58
C ARG A 36 9.48 2.77 -4.37
N PRO A 37 8.36 2.86 -5.10
CA PRO A 37 7.98 4.12 -5.77
C PRO A 37 7.79 5.30 -4.81
N ASN A 38 7.31 5.07 -3.58
CA ASN A 38 7.12 6.14 -2.59
C ASN A 38 8.42 6.55 -1.89
N ILE A 39 9.41 5.65 -1.85
CA ILE A 39 10.77 5.93 -1.38
C ILE A 39 11.50 6.77 -2.44
N ASP A 40 11.45 6.34 -3.70
CA ASP A 40 12.02 7.07 -4.85
C ASP A 40 11.42 8.48 -4.99
N ALA A 41 10.10 8.61 -4.86
CA ALA A 41 9.41 9.90 -4.89
C ALA A 41 9.83 10.86 -3.75
N ARG A 42 10.53 10.39 -2.71
CA ARG A 42 11.10 11.22 -1.65
C ARG A 42 12.57 11.58 -1.91
N GLY A 43 13.11 11.24 -3.08
CA GLY A 43 14.50 11.48 -3.46
C GLY A 43 15.49 10.51 -2.83
N ILE A 44 15.01 9.41 -2.23
CA ILE A 44 15.88 8.37 -1.69
C ILE A 44 16.22 7.42 -2.83
N LYS A 45 17.51 7.38 -3.21
CA LYS A 45 18.01 6.50 -4.27
C LYS A 45 17.79 5.03 -3.90
N ILE A 46 17.22 4.28 -4.84
CA ILE A 46 17.02 2.84 -4.75
C ILE A 46 17.33 2.21 -6.11
N ASP A 47 17.91 1.01 -6.09
CA ASP A 47 18.49 0.40 -7.30
C ASP A 47 17.45 -0.04 -8.34
N ALA A 48 16.22 -0.31 -7.90
CA ALA A 48 15.11 -0.72 -8.75
C ALA A 48 13.78 -0.38 -8.09
N LEU A 49 12.71 -0.26 -8.88
CA LEU A 49 11.34 -0.13 -8.39
C LEU A 49 10.60 -1.48 -8.30
N ARG A 50 11.26 -2.56 -8.72
CA ARG A 50 10.67 -3.90 -8.74
C ARG A 50 10.38 -4.40 -7.33
N CYS A 51 9.26 -5.11 -7.21
CA CYS A 51 8.78 -5.78 -6.02
C CYS A 51 9.69 -6.97 -5.71
N PRO A 52 10.44 -6.98 -4.59
CA PRO A 52 11.34 -8.09 -4.26
C PRO A 52 10.65 -9.47 -4.15
N PRO A 53 9.41 -9.57 -3.65
CA PRO A 53 8.67 -10.84 -3.66
C PRO A 53 8.41 -11.43 -5.05
N CYS A 54 8.04 -10.66 -6.07
CA CYS A 54 7.68 -11.23 -7.37
C CYS A 54 8.74 -11.02 -8.46
N ASP A 55 9.69 -10.11 -8.24
CA ASP A 55 10.76 -9.65 -9.15
C ASP A 55 10.33 -9.24 -10.56
N GLU A 56 9.03 -9.06 -10.79
CA GLU A 56 8.49 -8.78 -12.12
C GLU A 56 7.75 -7.43 -12.15
N CYS A 57 6.87 -7.22 -11.18
CA CYS A 57 6.05 -6.02 -11.09
C CYS A 57 6.70 -4.92 -10.25
N THR A 58 6.28 -3.67 -10.46
CA THR A 58 6.64 -2.57 -9.54
C THR A 58 6.01 -2.79 -8.17
N GLU A 59 6.75 -2.43 -7.11
CA GLU A 59 6.32 -2.59 -5.72
C GLU A 59 5.24 -1.59 -5.30
N TYR A 60 4.08 -1.56 -5.96
CA TYR A 60 2.95 -0.76 -5.50
C TYR A 60 2.25 -1.42 -4.31
N ALA A 61 1.61 -0.63 -3.45
CA ALA A 61 0.86 -1.15 -2.31
C ALA A 61 -0.27 -2.09 -2.73
N THR A 62 -0.98 -1.77 -3.81
CA THR A 62 -1.99 -2.65 -4.41
C THR A 62 -1.39 -3.97 -4.89
N HIS A 63 -0.19 -3.92 -5.48
CA HIS A 63 0.52 -5.13 -5.87
C HIS A 63 0.79 -5.98 -4.62
N LEU A 64 1.50 -5.44 -3.63
CA LEU A 64 1.86 -6.16 -2.40
C LEU A 64 0.66 -6.77 -1.65
N PHE A 65 -0.43 -6.03 -1.45
CA PHE A 65 -1.50 -6.46 -0.54
C PHE A 65 -2.72 -7.07 -1.22
N VAL A 66 -2.90 -6.87 -2.54
CA VAL A 66 -4.11 -7.31 -3.26
C VAL A 66 -3.78 -8.32 -4.36
N VAL A 67 -2.68 -8.13 -5.08
CA VAL A 67 -2.38 -8.92 -6.29
C VAL A 67 -1.30 -9.98 -6.05
N THR A 68 -0.27 -9.68 -5.26
CA THR A 68 0.86 -10.58 -5.04
C THR A 68 0.40 -11.83 -4.29
N ARG A 69 0.51 -12.99 -4.95
CA ARG A 69 0.15 -14.30 -4.39
C ARG A 69 0.90 -14.61 -3.09
N MET A 70 2.12 -14.10 -2.95
CA MET A 70 2.99 -14.36 -1.79
C MET A 70 2.57 -13.64 -0.49
N ILE A 71 1.84 -12.53 -0.58
CA ILE A 71 1.46 -11.70 0.59
C ILE A 71 -0.05 -11.75 0.85
N GLN A 72 -0.84 -12.34 -0.05
CA GLN A 72 -2.27 -12.57 0.15
C GLN A 72 -2.55 -13.44 1.38
N SER A 73 -2.63 -12.84 2.56
CA SER A 73 -3.36 -13.41 3.68
C SER A 73 -4.83 -13.02 3.52
N GLU A 74 -5.75 -13.98 3.59
CA GLU A 74 -7.19 -13.77 3.42
C GLU A 74 -7.76 -12.62 4.27
N LYS A 75 -7.12 -12.32 5.40
CA LYS A 75 -7.52 -11.29 6.36
C LYS A 75 -7.48 -9.85 5.82
N TRP A 76 -6.62 -9.51 4.87
CA TRP A 76 -6.49 -8.12 4.39
C TRP A 76 -7.64 -7.68 3.48
N ARG A 77 -8.30 -8.61 2.79
CA ARG A 77 -9.49 -8.31 1.97
C ARG A 77 -10.61 -7.67 2.81
N ALA A 78 -10.82 -8.16 4.02
CA ALA A 78 -11.89 -7.68 4.89
C ALA A 78 -11.68 -6.24 5.40
N ILE A 79 -10.42 -5.78 5.50
CA ILE A 79 -10.10 -4.43 5.99
C ILE A 79 -10.35 -3.35 4.93
N GLN A 80 -10.34 -3.71 3.64
CA GLN A 80 -10.57 -2.78 2.53
C GLN A 80 -12.06 -2.58 2.17
N ILE A 81 -12.97 -3.38 2.74
CA ILE A 81 -14.40 -3.40 2.36
C ILE A 81 -15.31 -2.67 3.39
N ASN A 82 -14.75 -1.93 4.36
CA ASN A 82 -15.54 -1.26 5.42
C ASN A 82 -15.39 0.28 5.43
#